data_AF-A0A285JE06-F1
#
_entry.id   AF-A0A285JE06-F1
#
_cell.length_a   1.000
_cell.length_b   1.000
_cell.length_c   1.000
_cell.angle_alpha   90.00
_cell.angle_beta   90.00
_cell.angle_gamma   90.00
#
_symmetry.space_group_name_H-M   'P 1'
#
loop_
_entity.id
_entity.type
_entity.pdbx_description
1 polymer ?
#
loop_
_entity_poly.entity_id
_entity_poly.type
_entity_poly.pdbx_seq_one_letter_code
_entity_poly.pdbx_strand_id
1 'polypeptide(L)'
;MMEDEDTKAEANYRVTAGELRAFVERYERLEAEKKDIADQQKEVMAEAKGRGYDVKVLRKIVALRKREPNDIAEEEAVLDMYKEALGMS
;
A
#
# COMPACT_ATOMS: atom_id res chain seq x y z
N MET A 1 3.35 -42.15 -28.67
CA MET A 1 3.61 -40.71 -28.92
C MET A 1 2.43 -39.81 -28.58
N MET A 2 1.16 -40.27 -28.61
CA MET A 2 0.02 -39.48 -28.08
C MET A 2 -0.03 -39.45 -26.53
N GLU A 3 0.27 -40.57 -25.85
CA GLU A 3 0.27 -40.65 -24.37
C GLU A 3 1.34 -39.76 -23.70
N ASP A 4 2.43 -39.47 -24.41
CA ASP A 4 3.52 -38.63 -23.91
C ASP A 4 3.15 -37.13 -23.88
N GLU A 5 2.28 -36.68 -24.80
CA GLU A 5 1.80 -35.29 -24.84
C GLU A 5 0.76 -35.01 -23.75
N ASP A 6 -0.19 -35.93 -23.54
CA ASP A 6 -1.21 -35.80 -22.49
C ASP A 6 -0.59 -35.74 -21.09
N THR A 7 0.42 -36.58 -20.83
CA THR A 7 1.15 -36.60 -19.55
C THR A 7 1.89 -35.29 -19.28
N LYS A 8 2.44 -34.67 -20.34
CA LYS A 8 3.17 -33.40 -20.26
C LYS A 8 2.21 -32.22 -20.05
N ALA A 9 1.04 -32.24 -20.67
CA ALA A 9 -0.02 -31.25 -20.47
C ALA A 9 -0.56 -31.29 -19.02
N GLU A 10 -0.81 -32.48 -18.46
CA GLU A 10 -1.21 -32.62 -17.06
C GLU A 10 -0.13 -32.12 -16.08
N ALA A 11 1.14 -32.42 -16.34
CA ALA A 11 2.26 -31.94 -15.53
C ALA A 11 2.35 -30.41 -15.56
N ASN A 12 2.23 -29.79 -16.74
CA ASN A 12 2.22 -28.33 -16.89
C ASN A 12 1.00 -27.69 -16.20
N TYR A 13 -0.18 -28.32 -16.27
CA TYR A 13 -1.37 -27.86 -15.56
C TYR A 13 -1.21 -27.93 -14.03
N ARG A 14 -0.61 -29.02 -13.51
CA ARG A 14 -0.32 -29.15 -12.07
C ARG A 14 0.70 -28.12 -11.59
N VAL A 15 1.73 -27.83 -12.39
CA VAL A 15 2.74 -26.79 -12.09
C VAL A 15 2.11 -25.39 -12.06
N THR A 16 1.31 -25.05 -13.07
CA THR A 16 0.62 -23.74 -13.15
C THR A 16 -0.44 -23.56 -12.06
N ALA A 17 -1.17 -24.62 -11.70
CA ALA A 17 -2.13 -24.59 -10.59
C ALA A 17 -1.43 -24.45 -9.22
N GLY A 18 -0.26 -25.07 -9.03
CA GLY A 18 0.54 -24.93 -7.81
C GLY A 18 1.08 -23.52 -7.62
N GLU A 19 1.60 -22.90 -8.70
CA GLU A 19 2.08 -21.53 -8.68
C GLU A 19 0.95 -20.52 -8.40
N LEU A 20 -0.20 -20.68 -9.06
CA LEU A 20 -1.38 -19.84 -8.80
C LEU A 20 -1.82 -19.93 -7.33
N ARG A 21 -1.87 -21.13 -6.75
CA ARG A 21 -2.20 -21.32 -5.33
C ARG A 21 -1.19 -20.59 -4.43
N ALA A 22 0.10 -20.69 -4.72
CA ALA A 22 1.13 -20.00 -3.92
C ALA A 22 1.04 -18.46 -4.02
N PHE A 23 0.59 -17.90 -5.14
CA PHE A 23 0.28 -16.46 -5.22
C PHE A 23 -0.94 -16.09 -4.38
N VAL A 24 -2.03 -16.86 -4.48
CA VAL A 24 -3.26 -16.63 -3.72
C VAL A 24 -2.99 -16.70 -2.21
N GLU A 25 -2.35 -17.74 -1.72
CA GLU A 25 -2.04 -17.92 -0.29
C GLU A 25 -1.17 -16.78 0.26
N ARG A 26 -0.17 -16.33 -0.51
CA ARG A 26 0.67 -15.18 -0.12
C ARG A 26 -0.16 -13.90 -0.04
N TYR A 27 -1.04 -13.67 -1.01
CA TYR A 27 -1.90 -12.49 -1.03
C TYR A 27 -2.90 -12.49 0.14
N GLU A 28 -3.56 -13.63 0.41
CA GLU A 28 -4.51 -13.77 1.51
C GLU A 28 -3.84 -13.53 2.86
N ARG A 29 -2.61 -14.04 3.06
CA ARG A 29 -1.82 -13.75 4.26
C ARG A 29 -1.54 -12.25 4.40
N LEU A 30 -1.12 -11.59 3.32
CA LEU A 30 -0.87 -10.14 3.33
C LEU A 30 -2.14 -9.33 3.61
N GLU A 31 -3.30 -9.75 3.10
CA GLU A 31 -4.59 -9.11 3.41
C GLU A 31 -4.99 -9.31 4.88
N ALA A 32 -4.72 -10.48 5.46
CA ALA A 32 -4.92 -10.71 6.90
C ALA A 32 -3.99 -9.82 7.74
N GLU A 33 -2.69 -9.78 7.43
CA GLU A 33 -1.72 -8.90 8.11
C GLU A 33 -2.12 -7.43 8.01
N LYS A 34 -2.56 -6.98 6.82
CA LYS A 34 -3.04 -5.61 6.59
C LYS A 34 -4.27 -5.30 7.45
N LYS A 35 -5.19 -6.24 7.61
CA LYS A 35 -6.35 -6.08 8.48
C LYS A 35 -5.93 -5.94 9.94
N ASP A 36 -5.04 -6.81 10.42
CA ASP A 36 -4.55 -6.76 11.80
C ASP A 36 -3.84 -5.43 12.09
N ILE A 37 -3.00 -4.96 11.17
CA ILE A 37 -2.35 -3.64 11.26
C ILE A 37 -3.38 -2.52 11.29
N ALA A 38 -4.41 -2.59 10.45
CA ALA A 38 -5.46 -1.56 10.42
C ALA A 38 -6.25 -1.51 11.74
N ASP A 39 -6.49 -2.65 12.37
CA ASP A 39 -7.17 -2.72 13.66
C ASP A 39 -6.27 -2.19 14.79
N GLN A 40 -4.97 -2.54 14.81
CA GLN A 40 -3.99 -1.94 15.73
C GLN A 40 -3.92 -0.41 15.58
N GLN A 41 -3.94 0.11 14.35
CA GLN A 41 -3.97 1.57 14.11
C GLN A 41 -5.23 2.22 14.69
N LYS A 42 -6.39 1.55 14.65
CA LYS A 42 -7.63 2.07 15.26
C LYS A 42 -7.52 2.09 16.78
N GLU A 43 -6.93 1.07 17.39
CA GLU A 43 -6.72 1.02 18.84
C GLU A 43 -5.85 2.18 19.33
N VAL A 44 -4.73 2.46 18.65
CA VAL A 44 -3.86 3.62 18.96
C VAL A 44 -4.63 4.95 18.89
N MET A 45 -5.47 5.11 17.86
CA MET A 45 -6.29 6.32 17.71
C MET A 45 -7.39 6.41 18.79
N ALA A 46 -7.95 5.28 19.21
CA ALA A 46 -8.92 5.21 20.30
C ALA A 46 -8.29 5.55 21.65
N GLU A 47 -7.09 5.05 21.92
CA GLU A 47 -6.30 5.40 23.11
C GLU A 47 -5.98 6.90 23.14
N ALA A 48 -5.55 7.47 22.02
CA ALA A 48 -5.30 8.90 21.92
C ALA A 48 -6.58 9.71 22.22
N LYS A 49 -7.73 9.27 21.70
CA LYS A 49 -9.03 9.88 22.02
C LYS A 49 -9.36 9.79 23.51
N GLY A 50 -9.15 8.63 24.13
CA GLY A 50 -9.37 8.41 25.57
C GLY A 50 -8.51 9.30 26.46
N ARG A 51 -7.31 9.67 25.98
CA ARG A 51 -6.40 10.62 26.62
C ARG A 51 -6.73 12.10 26.34
N GLY A 52 -7.75 12.38 25.52
CA GLY A 52 -8.20 13.74 25.21
C GLY A 52 -7.59 14.37 23.95
N TYR A 53 -6.83 13.63 23.15
CA TYR A 53 -6.30 14.15 21.88
C TYR A 53 -7.35 14.18 20.77
N ASP A 54 -7.27 15.18 19.87
CA ASP A 54 -8.09 15.22 18.67
C ASP A 54 -7.53 14.27 17.59
N VAL A 55 -8.22 13.14 17.41
CA VAL A 55 -7.89 12.11 16.42
C VAL A 55 -7.89 12.64 14.98
N LYS A 56 -8.73 13.64 14.64
CA LYS A 56 -8.75 14.22 13.29
C LYS A 56 -7.46 14.98 13.02
N VAL A 57 -6.97 15.73 14.02
CA VAL A 57 -5.71 16.47 13.91
C VAL A 57 -4.53 15.49 13.84
N LEU A 58 -4.51 14.44 14.68
CA LEU A 58 -3.47 13.41 14.63
C LEU A 58 -3.40 12.72 13.26
N ARG A 59 -4.53 12.37 12.65
CA ARG A 59 -4.55 11.80 11.29
C ARG A 59 -4.00 12.75 10.24
N LYS A 60 -4.29 14.05 10.35
CA LYS A 60 -3.70 15.07 9.47
C LYS A 60 -2.18 15.13 9.65
N ILE A 61 -1.68 15.11 10.88
CA ILE A 61 -0.24 15.10 11.16
C ILE A 61 0.42 13.86 10.56
N VAL A 62 -0.17 12.67 10.74
CA VAL A 62 0.36 11.43 10.14
C VAL A 62 0.36 11.52 8.61
N ALA A 63 -0.69 12.03 7.99
CA ALA A 63 -0.75 12.22 6.53
C ALA A 63 0.30 13.23 6.03
N LEU A 64 0.46 14.37 6.73
CA LEU A 64 1.50 15.37 6.43
C LEU A 64 2.90 14.79 6.55
N ARG A 65 3.15 13.97 7.58
CA ARG A 65 4.43 13.27 7.78
C ARG A 65 4.65 12.12 6.80
N LYS A 66 3.60 11.63 6.15
CA LYS A 66 3.66 10.57 5.15
C LYS A 66 3.92 11.12 3.74
N ARG A 67 3.65 12.42 3.47
CA ARG A 67 4.07 13.05 2.21
C ARG A 67 5.58 12.88 2.10
N GLU A 68 6.02 12.24 1.03
CA GLU A 68 7.45 11.98 0.83
C GLU A 68 8.18 13.30 0.59
N PRO A 69 9.47 13.41 0.97
CA PRO A 69 10.31 14.54 0.58
C PRO A 69 10.28 14.83 -0.93
N ASN A 70 10.03 13.80 -1.75
CA ASN A 70 9.89 13.93 -3.20
C ASN A 70 8.56 14.58 -3.62
N ASP A 71 7.44 14.24 -2.99
CA ASP A 71 6.15 14.90 -3.26
C ASP A 71 6.22 16.39 -2.86
N ILE A 72 6.93 16.68 -1.75
CA ILE A 72 7.18 18.06 -1.31
C ILE A 72 8.07 18.78 -2.33
N ALA A 73 9.14 18.13 -2.80
CA ALA A 73 10.07 18.72 -3.79
C ALA A 73 9.41 18.94 -5.16
N GLU A 74 8.54 18.04 -5.63
CA GLU A 74 7.77 18.24 -6.86
C GLU A 74 6.76 19.40 -6.71
N GLU A 75 6.01 19.45 -5.60
CA GLU A 75 5.10 20.57 -5.35
C GLU A 75 5.85 21.91 -5.24
N GLU A 76 7.00 21.94 -4.57
CA GLU A 76 7.82 23.14 -4.46
C GLU A 76 8.39 23.58 -5.82
N ALA A 77 8.86 22.66 -6.64
CA ALA A 77 9.35 22.98 -7.99
C ALA A 77 8.25 23.55 -8.90
N VAL A 78 7.04 22.99 -8.84
CA VAL A 78 5.88 23.50 -9.59
C VAL A 78 5.45 24.87 -9.06
N LEU A 79 5.45 25.04 -7.74
CA LEU A 79 5.08 26.29 -7.09
C LEU A 79 6.06 27.42 -7.45
N ASP A 80 7.36 27.14 -7.46
CA ASP A 80 8.38 28.13 -7.81
C ASP A 80 8.31 28.51 -9.29
N MET A 81 8.04 27.57 -10.19
CA MET A 81 7.74 27.87 -11.59
C MET A 81 6.55 28.84 -11.74
N TYR A 82 5.49 28.66 -10.94
CA TYR A 82 4.34 29.55 -10.95
C TYR A 82 4.64 30.93 -10.35
N LYS A 83 5.44 31.02 -9.28
CA LYS A 83 5.86 32.31 -8.71
C LYS A 83 6.71 33.10 -9.71
N GLU A 84 7.64 32.44 -10.40
CA GLU A 84 8.43 33.06 -11.48
C GLU A 84 7.51 33.58 -12.59
N ALA A 85 6.56 32.76 -13.05
CA ALA A 85 5.59 33.16 -14.08
C ALA A 85 4.70 34.33 -13.67
N LEU A 86 4.45 34.49 -12.36
CA LEU A 86 3.67 35.59 -11.78
C LEU A 86 4.52 36.79 -11.35
N GLY A 87 5.85 36.75 -11.53
CA GLY A 87 6.76 37.83 -11.13
C GLY A 87 6.85 38.04 -9.61
N MET A 88 6.61 36.98 -8.83
CA MET A 88 6.56 37.00 -7.36
C MET A 88 7.87 36.52 -6.71
N SER A 89 8.99 36.60 -7.42
CA SER A 89 10.34 36.23 -6.96
C SER A 89 10.88 37.14 -5.86
#